data_AF-A0A920VWB7-F1
#
_entry.id   AF-A0A920VWB7-F1
#
_cell.length_a   1.000
_cell.length_b   1.000
_cell.length_c   1.000
_cell.angle_alpha   90.00
_cell.angle_beta   90.00
_cell.angle_gamma   90.00
#
_symmetry.space_group_name_H-M   'P 1'
#
loop_
_entity.id
_entity.type
_entity.pdbx_description
1 polymer ?
#
loop_
_entity_poly.entity_id
_entity_poly.type
_entity_poly.pdbx_seq_one_letter_code
_entity_poly.pdbx_strand_id
1 'polypeptide(L)'
;MEVANKNSLKNNLEVNFICCDWLNAFKPNSFDLLISNPPYIKTNDIRLKSDGLSYEPLEALVSGTTGKEHLFVIATSSKRFLKKGGFLYLEHSPCQAKDLKLFLKKLNFKNISEIFDLNGDKRSIKAQLF
;
A
#
# COMPACT_ATOMS: atom_id res chain seq x y z
N MET A 1 13.72 6.98 8.15
CA MET A 1 14.41 7.41 6.90
C MET A 1 15.85 6.91 6.78
N GLU A 2 16.62 6.80 7.87
CA GLU A 2 18.04 6.41 7.81
C GLU A 2 18.32 5.09 7.05
N VAL A 3 17.56 4.03 7.34
CA VAL A 3 17.70 2.73 6.67
C VAL A 3 17.47 2.83 5.16
N ALA A 4 16.48 3.62 4.73
CA ALA A 4 16.16 3.79 3.32
C ALA A 4 17.28 4.52 2.56
N ASN A 5 17.86 5.57 3.15
CA ASN A 5 19.03 6.25 2.60
C ASN A 5 20.24 5.31 2.47
N LYS A 6 20.54 4.54 3.53
CA LYS A 6 21.60 3.52 3.51
C LYS A 6 21.39 2.51 2.37
N ASN A 7 20.16 2.06 2.16
CA ASN A 7 19.82 1.14 1.06
C ASN A 7 20.02 1.78 -0.31
N SER A 8 19.63 3.05 -0.50
CA SER A 8 19.85 3.76 -1.76
C SER A 8 21.35 3.87 -2.10
N LEU A 9 22.16 4.26 -1.12
CA LEU A 9 23.61 4.36 -1.26
C LEU A 9 24.24 3.00 -1.58
N LYS A 10 23.87 1.95 -0.83
CA LYS A 10 24.39 0.60 -1.03
C LYS A 10 24.10 0.06 -2.44
N ASN A 11 22.98 0.44 -3.04
CA ASN A 11 22.55 -0.03 -4.36
C ASN A 11 22.88 0.97 -5.50
N ASN A 12 23.56 2.09 -5.21
CA ASN A 12 23.86 3.15 -6.18
C ASN A 12 22.61 3.66 -6.93
N LEU A 13 21.52 3.86 -6.20
CA LEU A 13 20.26 4.36 -6.74
C LEU A 13 20.05 5.84 -6.39
N GLU A 14 19.51 6.59 -7.34
CA GLU A 14 19.04 7.95 -7.13
C GLU A 14 17.57 7.92 -6.68
N VAL A 15 17.33 8.06 -5.37
CA VAL A 15 15.99 8.02 -4.77
C VAL A 15 15.77 9.24 -3.88
N ASN A 16 14.67 9.95 -4.11
CA ASN A 16 14.26 11.07 -3.27
C ASN A 16 13.35 10.58 -2.14
N PHE A 17 13.84 10.65 -0.89
CA PHE A 17 13.06 10.26 0.29
C PHE A 17 12.38 11.47 0.93
N ILE A 18 11.09 11.34 1.21
CA ILE A 18 10.27 12.38 1.86
C ILE A 18 9.55 11.74 3.04
N CYS A 19 9.69 12.32 4.23
CA CYS A 19 8.90 11.93 5.39
C CYS A 19 7.59 12.72 5.39
N CYS A 20 6.48 12.05 5.12
CA CYS A 20 5.17 12.65 5.17
C CYS A 20 4.09 11.60 5.50
N ASP A 21 2.92 12.09 5.87
CA ASP A 21 1.74 11.24 6.02
C ASP A 21 1.14 10.93 4.64
N TRP A 22 1.23 9.66 4.24
CA TRP A 22 0.80 9.12 2.95
C TRP A 22 1.24 9.97 1.74
N LEU A 23 0.32 10.75 1.18
CA LEU A 23 0.51 11.54 -0.04
C LEU A 23 0.40 13.05 0.21
N ASN A 24 0.38 13.47 1.48
CA ASN A 24 0.11 14.87 1.86
C ASN A 24 1.21 15.87 1.44
N ALA A 25 2.42 15.40 1.13
CA ALA A 25 3.52 16.25 0.66
C ALA A 25 3.48 16.56 -0.85
N PHE A 26 2.56 15.96 -1.61
CA PHE A 26 2.58 16.02 -3.07
C PHE A 26 1.47 16.88 -3.65
N LYS A 27 1.71 17.42 -4.86
CA LYS A 27 0.69 18.12 -5.62
C LYS A 27 -0.23 17.11 -6.32
N PRO A 28 -1.49 17.46 -6.64
CA PRO A 28 -2.34 16.62 -7.47
C PRO A 28 -1.67 16.24 -8.81
N ASN A 29 -2.00 15.07 -9.36
CA ASN A 29 -1.48 14.57 -10.63
C ASN A 29 0.06 14.50 -10.73
N SER A 30 0.75 14.21 -9.61
CA SER A 30 2.22 14.12 -9.59
C SER A 30 2.76 12.78 -10.07
N PHE A 31 1.96 11.71 -10.05
CA PHE A 31 2.45 10.35 -10.23
C PHE A 31 1.82 9.62 -11.41
N ASP A 32 2.64 8.94 -12.19
CA ASP A 32 2.20 7.96 -13.20
C ASP A 32 1.94 6.58 -12.55
N LEU A 33 2.61 6.30 -11.44
CA LEU A 33 2.57 5.04 -10.73
C LEU A 33 2.68 5.27 -9.22
N LEU A 34 1.75 4.68 -8.46
CA LEU A 34 1.80 4.60 -7.00
C LEU A 34 1.86 3.14 -6.57
N ILE A 35 2.83 2.80 -5.73
CA ILE A 35 3.01 1.47 -5.16
C ILE A 35 3.08 1.62 -3.64
N SER A 36 2.36 0.77 -2.91
CA SER A 36 2.48 0.74 -1.46
C SER A 36 2.29 -0.68 -0.92
N ASN A 37 3.11 -1.02 0.08
CA ASN A 37 2.87 -2.13 1.00
C ASN A 37 2.57 -1.52 2.38
N PRO A 38 1.33 -1.07 2.62
CA PRO A 38 0.98 -0.44 3.88
C PRO A 38 0.73 -1.49 4.97
N PRO A 39 0.68 -1.08 6.25
CA PRO A 39 0.17 -1.92 7.31
C PRO A 39 -1.24 -2.42 6.96
N TYR A 40 -1.56 -3.67 7.27
CA TYR A 40 -2.87 -4.28 6.98
C TYR A 40 -3.36 -5.27 8.05
N ILE A 41 -2.70 -5.34 9.21
CA ILE A 41 -3.06 -6.22 10.33
C ILE A 41 -4.04 -5.49 11.26
N LYS A 42 -4.98 -6.20 11.88
CA LYS A 42 -5.91 -5.60 12.85
C LYS A 42 -5.21 -5.30 14.17
N THR A 43 -5.63 -4.27 14.90
CA THR A 43 -5.06 -3.90 16.21
C THR A 43 -5.01 -5.05 17.22
N ASN A 44 -6.00 -5.95 17.21
CA ASN A 44 -6.13 -7.04 18.18
C ASN A 44 -5.84 -8.43 17.55
N ASP A 45 -5.08 -8.48 16.46
CA ASP A 45 -4.79 -9.74 15.79
C ASP A 45 -3.80 -10.59 16.60
N ILE A 46 -4.13 -11.87 16.80
CA ILE A 46 -3.28 -12.83 17.53
C ILE A 46 -1.89 -12.96 16.90
N ARG A 47 -1.77 -12.75 15.58
CA ARG A 47 -0.49 -12.81 14.84
C ARG A 47 0.51 -11.76 15.29
N LEU A 48 0.07 -10.66 15.91
CA LEU A 48 1.00 -9.68 16.48
C LEU A 48 1.84 -10.28 17.63
N LYS A 49 1.42 -11.41 18.20
CA LYS A 49 2.14 -12.15 19.24
C LYS A 49 2.91 -13.36 18.72
N SER A 50 2.85 -13.67 17.42
CA SER A 50 3.61 -14.78 16.84
C SER A 50 5.07 -14.39 16.59
N ASP A 51 5.95 -15.39 16.60
CA ASP A 51 7.38 -15.22 16.35
C ASP A 51 7.64 -14.44 15.06
N GLY A 52 8.58 -13.48 15.14
CA GLY A 52 8.96 -12.60 14.03
C GLY A 52 8.26 -11.23 14.06
N LEU A 53 6.92 -11.20 14.21
CA LEU A 53 6.17 -9.94 14.22
C LEU A 53 6.30 -9.16 15.52
N SER A 54 6.66 -9.82 16.62
CA SER A 54 6.91 -9.19 17.92
C SER A 54 8.12 -8.23 17.93
N TYR A 55 9.01 -8.34 16.94
CA TYR A 55 10.20 -7.49 16.80
C TYR A 55 10.00 -6.33 15.82
N GLU A 56 8.88 -6.31 15.09
CA GLU A 56 8.56 -5.22 14.17
C GLU A 56 7.75 -4.12 14.87
N PRO A 57 7.94 -2.84 14.51
CA PRO A 57 7.13 -1.74 15.05
C PRO A 57 5.65 -1.94 14.74
N LEU A 58 4.78 -1.73 15.74
CA LEU A 58 3.34 -1.91 15.56
C LEU A 58 2.77 -0.99 14.47
N GLU A 59 3.32 0.21 14.32
CA GLU A 59 2.93 1.18 13.30
C GLU A 59 3.18 0.68 11.88
N ALA A 60 4.14 -0.23 11.68
CA ALA A 60 4.42 -0.88 10.39
C ALA A 60 3.45 -2.04 10.09
N LEU A 61 2.76 -2.55 11.11
CA LEU A 61 1.94 -3.76 11.00
C LEU A 61 0.43 -3.47 11.06
N VAL A 62 0.02 -2.58 11.96
CA VAL A 62 -1.38 -2.38 12.33
C VAL A 62 -2.07 -1.33 11.44
N SER A 63 -3.26 -1.66 10.98
CA SER A 63 -4.15 -0.80 10.20
C SER A 63 -5.55 -0.78 10.80
N GLY A 64 -5.68 -0.04 11.91
CA GLY A 64 -6.96 0.12 12.60
C GLY A 64 -7.61 -1.20 13.06
N THR A 65 -8.91 -1.13 13.32
CA THR A 65 -9.68 -2.24 13.88
C THR A 65 -10.00 -3.32 12.85
N THR A 66 -10.16 -2.95 11.57
CA THR A 66 -10.52 -3.91 10.50
C THR A 66 -9.33 -4.42 9.70
N GLY A 67 -8.17 -3.76 9.80
CA GLY A 67 -6.96 -4.09 9.04
C GLY A 67 -6.95 -3.47 7.63
N LYS A 68 -7.97 -2.68 7.26
CA LYS A 68 -8.19 -2.18 5.88
C LYS A 68 -8.16 -0.67 5.78
N GLU A 69 -8.07 0.01 6.92
CA GLU A 69 -8.22 1.45 7.05
C GLU A 69 -7.18 2.18 6.20
N HIS A 70 -5.90 1.79 6.31
CA HIS A 70 -4.84 2.38 5.49
C HIS A 70 -5.00 2.06 4.01
N LEU A 71 -5.42 0.84 3.66
CA LEU A 71 -5.71 0.48 2.25
C LEU A 71 -6.74 1.42 1.64
N PHE A 72 -7.82 1.72 2.37
CA PHE A 72 -8.89 2.59 1.89
C PHE A 72 -8.49 4.06 1.88
N VAL A 73 -7.72 4.53 2.87
CA VAL A 73 -7.16 5.89 2.90
C VAL A 73 -6.24 6.11 1.69
N ILE A 74 -5.33 5.19 1.41
CA ILE A 74 -4.39 5.29 0.30
C ILE A 74 -5.14 5.18 -1.04
N ALA A 75 -6.04 4.20 -1.20
CA ALA A 75 -6.83 4.05 -2.41
C ALA A 75 -7.66 5.31 -2.73
N THR A 76 -8.28 5.92 -1.71
CA THR A 76 -9.04 7.16 -1.88
C THR A 76 -8.12 8.33 -2.27
N SER A 77 -7.02 8.50 -1.53
CA SER A 77 -6.06 9.58 -1.75
C SER A 77 -5.40 9.48 -3.11
N SER A 78 -5.08 8.26 -3.56
CA SER A 78 -4.39 8.00 -4.83
C SER A 78 -5.10 8.62 -6.04
N LYS A 79 -6.43 8.73 -6.02
CA LYS A 79 -7.20 9.39 -7.08
C LYS A 79 -6.79 10.84 -7.33
N ARG A 80 -6.41 11.55 -6.27
CA ARG A 80 -6.01 12.96 -6.35
C ARG A 80 -4.59 13.12 -6.92
N PHE A 81 -3.73 12.15 -6.65
CA PHE A 81 -2.29 12.28 -6.90
C PHE A 81 -1.82 11.51 -8.14
N LEU A 82 -2.56 10.50 -8.59
CA LEU A 82 -2.32 9.84 -9.87
C LEU A 82 -2.77 10.71 -11.03
N LYS A 83 -1.95 10.74 -12.07
CA LYS A 83 -2.34 11.25 -13.39
C LYS A 83 -3.41 10.34 -14.00
N LYS A 84 -4.21 10.89 -14.91
CA LYS A 84 -5.11 10.09 -15.75
C LYS A 84 -4.32 9.02 -16.52
N GLY A 85 -4.78 7.78 -16.48
CA GLY A 85 -4.08 6.63 -17.03
C GLY A 85 -3.03 6.01 -16.10
N GLY A 86 -2.74 6.63 -14.96
CA GLY A 86 -1.79 6.14 -13.98
C GLY A 86 -2.26 4.91 -13.21
N PHE A 87 -1.32 4.19 -12.61
CA PHE A 87 -1.58 2.91 -11.94
C PHE A 87 -1.36 2.98 -10.44
N LEU A 88 -2.19 2.23 -9.71
CA LEU A 88 -2.07 1.95 -8.28
C LEU A 88 -1.76 0.46 -8.09
N TYR A 89 -0.76 0.16 -7.28
CA TYR A 89 -0.47 -1.17 -6.76
C TYR A 89 -0.51 -1.13 -5.23
N LEU A 90 -1.36 -1.94 -4.63
CA LEU A 90 -1.46 -2.07 -3.17
C LEU A 90 -1.31 -3.52 -2.75
N GLU A 91 -0.34 -3.77 -1.89
CA GLU A 91 -0.22 -5.03 -1.17
C GLU A 91 -1.30 -5.14 -0.09
N HIS A 92 -1.82 -6.34 0.12
CA HIS A 92 -2.83 -6.64 1.13
C HIS A 92 -2.76 -8.11 1.55
N SER A 93 -3.43 -8.46 2.65
CA SER A 93 -3.60 -9.87 3.01
C SER A 93 -4.64 -10.55 2.10
N PRO A 94 -4.56 -11.88 1.87
CA PRO A 94 -5.46 -12.57 0.92
C PRO A 94 -6.96 -12.38 1.19
N CYS A 95 -7.36 -12.31 2.47
CA CYS A 95 -8.76 -12.13 2.87
C CYS A 95 -9.31 -10.73 2.57
N GLN A 96 -8.45 -9.73 2.31
CA GLN A 96 -8.84 -8.36 2.03
C GLN A 96 -9.05 -8.08 0.54
N ALA A 97 -8.60 -8.98 -0.34
CA ALA A 97 -8.62 -8.80 -1.79
C ALA A 97 -10.01 -8.42 -2.33
N LYS A 98 -11.04 -9.14 -1.90
CA LYS A 98 -12.42 -8.94 -2.36
C LYS A 98 -12.95 -7.55 -2.03
N ASP A 99 -12.74 -7.12 -0.78
CA ASP A 99 -13.25 -5.84 -0.30
C ASP A 99 -12.50 -4.67 -0.94
N LEU A 100 -11.18 -4.78 -1.07
CA LEU A 100 -10.36 -3.77 -1.73
C LEU A 100 -10.72 -3.64 -3.22
N LYS A 101 -10.95 -4.77 -3.92
CA LYS A 101 -11.41 -4.78 -5.31
C LYS A 101 -12.74 -4.06 -5.48
N LEU A 102 -13.72 -4.34 -4.60
CA LEU A 102 -15.02 -3.67 -4.63
C LEU A 102 -14.89 -2.18 -4.33
N PHE A 103 -14.04 -1.81 -3.37
CA PHE A 103 -13.78 -0.42 -3.02
C PHE A 103 -13.15 0.35 -4.18
N LEU A 104 -12.14 -0.20 -4.85
CA LEU A 104 -11.51 0.40 -6.02
C LEU A 104 -12.49 0.59 -7.19
N LYS A 105 -13.42 -0.35 -7.40
CA LYS A 105 -14.51 -0.18 -8.38
C LYS A 105 -15.41 1.01 -8.03
N LYS A 106 -15.81 1.15 -6.76
CA LYS A 106 -16.60 2.31 -6.28
C LYS A 106 -15.86 3.64 -6.48
N LEU A 107 -14.54 3.60 -6.40
CA LEU A 107 -13.66 4.73 -6.67
C LEU A 107 -13.44 5.02 -8.17
N ASN A 108 -14.09 4.28 -9.08
CA ASN A 108 -13.97 4.39 -10.54
C ASN A 108 -12.59 4.02 -11.11
N PHE A 109 -11.79 3.23 -10.37
CA PHE A 109 -10.64 2.57 -10.99
C PHE A 109 -11.11 1.50 -11.98
N LYS A 110 -10.33 1.30 -13.04
CA LYS A 110 -10.55 0.25 -14.05
C LYS A 110 -9.35 -0.69 -14.12
N ASN A 111 -9.42 -1.70 -14.99
CA ASN A 111 -8.37 -2.68 -15.22
C ASN A 111 -7.86 -3.33 -13.91
N ILE A 112 -8.80 -3.62 -13.00
CA ILE A 112 -8.49 -4.11 -11.66
C ILE A 112 -8.15 -5.60 -11.72
N SER A 113 -6.92 -5.95 -11.36
CA SER A 113 -6.39 -7.32 -11.39
C SER A 113 -5.70 -7.67 -10.06
N GLU A 114 -5.85 -8.92 -9.65
CA GLU A 114 -5.16 -9.48 -8.48
C GLU A 114 -3.81 -10.05 -8.94
N ILE A 115 -2.77 -9.84 -8.14
CA ILE A 115 -1.42 -10.33 -8.34
C ILE A 115 -1.14 -11.35 -7.24
N PHE A 116 -0.69 -12.52 -7.67
CA PHE A 116 -0.35 -13.63 -6.80
C PHE A 116 1.14 -13.61 -6.48
N ASP A 117 1.50 -13.98 -5.25
CA ASP A 117 2.90 -14.25 -4.91
C ASP A 117 3.35 -15.64 -5.38
N LEU A 118 4.59 -16.02 -5.04
CA LEU A 118 5.17 -17.31 -5.41
C LEU A 118 4.49 -18.50 -4.71
N ASN A 119 3.74 -18.27 -3.63
CA ASN A 119 2.98 -19.30 -2.92
C ASN A 119 1.55 -19.45 -3.48
N GLY A 120 1.18 -18.63 -4.48
CA GLY A 120 -0.17 -18.61 -5.04
C GLY A 120 -1.17 -17.84 -4.19
N ASP A 121 -0.72 -17.04 -3.22
CA ASP A 121 -1.58 -16.20 -2.40
C ASP A 121 -1.85 -14.85 -3.08
N LYS A 122 -3.08 -14.36 -2.94
CA LYS A 122 -3.47 -13.03 -3.44
C LYS A 122 -2.80 -11.96 -2.60
N ARG A 123 -1.71 -11.40 -3.12
CA ARG A 123 -0.83 -10.54 -2.34
C ARG A 123 -0.98 -9.06 -2.68
N SER A 124 -1.24 -8.74 -3.94
CA SER A 124 -1.37 -7.35 -4.35
C SER A 124 -2.53 -7.16 -5.33
N ILE A 125 -3.02 -5.92 -5.43
CA ILE A 125 -3.99 -5.53 -6.44
C ILE A 125 -3.41 -4.42 -7.31
N LYS A 126 -3.60 -4.53 -8.62
CA LYS A 126 -3.29 -3.51 -9.62
C LYS A 126 -4.59 -2.88 -10.09
N ALA A 127 -4.61 -1.55 -10.18
CA ALA A 127 -5.76 -0.78 -10.67
C ALA A 127 -5.30 0.46 -11.44
N GLN A 128 -6.09 0.93 -12.40
CA GLN A 128 -5.75 2.09 -13.24
C GLN A 128 -6.78 3.20 -13.08
N LEU A 129 -6.32 4.44 -12.92
CA LEU A 129 -7.18 5.63 -12.84
C LEU A 129 -7.54 6.12 -14.24
N PHE A 130 -8.81 6.42 -14.49
CA PHE A 130 -9.33 6.92 -15.76
C PHE A 130 -10.04 8.26 -15.60
#